data_AF-A0AAU3KHX6-F1
#
_entry.id   AF-A0AAU3KHX6-F1
#
_cell.length_a   1.000
_cell.length_b   1.000
_cell.length_c   1.000
_cell.angle_alpha   90.00
_cell.angle_beta   90.00
_cell.angle_gamma   90.00
#
_symmetry.space_group_name_H-M   'P 1'
#
loop_
_entity.id
_entity.type
_entity.pdbx_description
1 polymer ?
#
loop_
_entity_poly.entity_id
_entity_poly.type
_entity_poly.pdbx_seq_one_letter_code
_entity_poly.pdbx_strand_id
1 'polypeptide(L)'
;MELSAGLTRMAGRLRAAVVDAGGALRKIASELPNDMRTVADNIVTADSKIVPRFDPSETPHFTGMNPATGMPHIFTPEQIRSQPIFDFDGNVVGVNFPLKVSDSKEPIWISHKGLESIKSEYYQAERTRSLWPPKGLLTRKPAWTFGRSWPAPWASDESENLVFARAHAGKRGYFIQVKEKIPLTKWSRWTPMQVDGKTYGKILASSEHFKQAVKTKSMARLIQMSCSPAGRSAARKSAESLHSAGLGFDVHATENTHFNTFESQSGSLVKQYGNVILGHGSEMKFNDAGYPTKSPWAEYKAPRRSTDTADGRPE
;
A
#
# COMPACT_ATOMS: atom_id res chain seq x y z
N MET A 1 17.89 -41.12 60.80
CA MET A 1 16.56 -40.56 60.48
C MET A 1 16.63 -39.14 59.90
N GLU A 2 17.65 -38.33 60.16
CA GLU A 2 17.73 -36.92 59.68
C GLU A 2 17.92 -36.74 58.15
N LEU A 3 18.61 -37.67 57.48
CA LEU A 3 18.83 -37.62 56.02
C LEU A 3 17.53 -37.71 55.19
N SER A 4 16.53 -38.45 55.69
CA SER A 4 15.22 -38.60 55.04
C SER A 4 14.39 -37.31 55.09
N ALA A 5 14.45 -36.58 56.20
CA ALA A 5 13.75 -35.30 56.37
C ALA A 5 14.34 -34.21 55.45
N GLY A 6 15.66 -34.19 55.27
CA GLY A 6 16.35 -33.27 54.36
C GLY A 6 15.94 -33.44 52.90
N LEU A 7 15.93 -34.68 52.40
CA LEU A 7 15.54 -35.00 51.02
C LEU A 7 14.08 -34.67 50.73
N THR A 8 13.19 -34.94 51.68
CA THR A 8 11.75 -34.63 51.54
C THR A 8 11.51 -33.12 51.43
N ARG A 9 12.24 -32.32 52.22
CA ARG A 9 12.15 -30.85 52.20
C ARG A 9 12.74 -30.27 50.90
N MET A 10 13.81 -30.86 50.35
CA MET A 10 14.39 -30.46 49.07
C MET A 10 13.47 -30.76 47.89
N ALA A 11 12.86 -31.96 47.85
CA ALA A 11 11.90 -32.35 46.82
C ALA A 11 10.66 -31.43 46.81
N GLY A 12 10.16 -31.04 47.99
CA GLY A 12 9.06 -30.07 48.12
C GLY A 12 9.39 -28.70 47.52
N ARG A 13 10.59 -28.16 47.81
CA ARG A 13 11.04 -26.86 47.26
C ARG A 13 11.24 -26.91 45.75
N LEU A 14 11.77 -28.01 45.22
CA LEU A 14 11.95 -28.19 43.78
C LEU A 14 10.61 -28.22 43.05
N ARG A 15 9.62 -28.95 43.59
CA ARG A 15 8.27 -29.04 42.99
C ARG A 15 7.55 -27.69 43.01
N ALA A 16 7.67 -26.92 44.08
CA ALA A 16 7.11 -25.57 44.17
C ALA A 16 7.74 -24.63 43.13
N ALA A 17 9.07 -24.64 43.01
CA ALA A 17 9.78 -23.83 42.02
C ALA A 17 9.39 -24.16 40.57
N VAL A 18 9.19 -25.44 40.24
CA VAL A 18 8.74 -25.87 38.91
C VAL A 18 7.30 -25.43 38.62
N VAL A 19 6.41 -25.47 39.62
CA VAL A 19 5.02 -25.00 39.46
C VAL A 19 4.97 -23.49 39.29
N ASP A 20 5.75 -22.72 40.06
CA ASP A 20 5.82 -21.27 39.94
C ASP A 20 6.43 -20.84 38.61
N ALA A 21 7.51 -21.51 38.15
CA ALA A 21 8.10 -21.26 36.83
C ALA A 21 7.12 -21.59 35.69
N GLY A 22 6.36 -22.69 35.81
CA GLY A 22 5.31 -23.05 34.87
C GLY A 22 4.14 -22.05 34.86
N GLY A 23 3.76 -21.53 36.03
CA GLY A 23 2.75 -20.48 36.16
C GLY A 23 3.18 -19.16 35.53
N ALA A 24 4.43 -18.75 35.75
CA ALA A 24 5.02 -17.56 35.14
C ALA A 24 5.11 -17.68 33.62
N LEU A 25 5.58 -18.82 33.10
CA LEU A 25 5.62 -19.10 31.66
C LEU A 25 4.23 -19.12 31.03
N ARG A 26 3.23 -19.69 31.71
CA ARG A 26 1.84 -19.70 31.23
C ARG A 26 1.24 -18.30 31.20
N LYS A 27 1.57 -17.45 32.18
CA LYS A 27 1.16 -16.05 32.23
C LYS A 27 1.79 -15.26 31.07
N ILE A 28 3.11 -15.40 30.88
CA ILE A 28 3.84 -14.79 29.75
C ILE A 28 3.29 -15.28 28.41
N ALA A 29 3.03 -16.58 28.24
CA ALA A 29 2.46 -17.14 27.01
C ALA A 29 1.02 -16.70 26.73
N SER A 30 0.24 -16.37 27.77
CA SER A 30 -1.11 -15.82 27.61
C SER A 30 -1.14 -14.32 27.35
N GLU A 31 -0.09 -13.58 27.74
CA GLU A 31 0.04 -12.13 27.54
C GLU A 31 0.77 -11.79 26.23
N LEU A 32 1.69 -12.65 25.77
CA LEU A 32 2.45 -12.50 24.51
C LEU A 32 1.58 -12.23 23.26
N PRO A 33 0.44 -12.92 23.03
CA PRO A 33 -0.36 -12.71 21.83
C PRO A 33 -1.01 -11.32 21.79
N ASN A 34 -1.36 -10.77 22.95
CA ASN A 34 -1.96 -9.44 23.06
C ASN A 34 -0.88 -8.35 22.97
N ASP A 35 0.30 -8.58 23.55
CA ASP A 35 1.42 -7.66 23.45
C ASP A 35 2.03 -7.62 22.03
N MET A 36 2.21 -8.77 21.37
CA MET A 36 2.73 -8.76 19.99
C MET A 36 1.75 -8.11 19.00
N ARG A 37 0.43 -8.24 19.19
CA ARG A 37 -0.56 -7.52 18.39
C ARG A 37 -0.51 -6.02 18.65
N THR A 38 -0.37 -5.62 19.91
CA THR A 38 -0.23 -4.22 20.32
C THR A 38 1.06 -3.61 19.79
N VAL A 39 2.18 -4.34 19.80
CA VAL A 39 3.47 -3.91 19.23
C VAL A 39 3.39 -3.81 17.71
N ALA A 40 2.78 -4.79 17.02
CA ALA A 40 2.57 -4.72 15.57
C ALA A 40 1.64 -3.56 15.16
N ASP A 41 0.60 -3.28 15.95
CA ASP A 41 -0.27 -2.12 15.72
C ASP A 41 0.43 -0.79 16.03
N ASN A 42 1.34 -0.77 17.00
CA ASN A 42 2.08 0.45 17.36
C ASN A 42 3.23 0.76 16.41
N ILE A 43 3.95 -0.23 15.87
CA ILE A 43 5.07 0.01 14.94
C ILE A 43 4.58 0.61 13.62
N VAL A 44 3.40 0.20 13.14
CA VAL A 44 2.83 0.72 11.88
C VAL A 44 2.14 2.08 12.05
N THR A 45 1.92 2.53 13.30
CA THR A 45 1.33 3.85 13.61
C THR A 45 2.32 4.78 14.33
N ALA A 46 3.56 4.37 14.60
CA ALA A 46 4.49 5.12 15.45
C ALA A 46 4.93 6.46 14.82
N ASP A 47 4.94 6.56 13.49
CA ASP A 47 5.33 7.78 12.79
C ASP A 47 4.35 8.95 12.99
N SER A 48 3.16 8.71 13.55
CA SER A 48 2.19 9.77 13.86
C SER A 48 2.45 10.48 15.20
N LYS A 49 3.45 10.07 16.00
CA LYS A 49 3.65 10.62 17.36
C LYS A 49 4.53 11.88 17.44
N ILE A 50 5.28 12.23 16.40
CA ILE A 50 6.31 13.30 16.47
C ILE A 50 5.82 14.64 15.87
N VAL A 51 4.62 14.70 15.30
CA VAL A 51 4.11 15.92 14.65
C VAL A 51 3.30 16.77 15.65
N PRO A 52 3.38 18.11 15.58
CA PRO A 52 2.46 19.01 16.29
C PRO A 52 1.02 18.55 16.03
N ARG A 53 0.27 18.31 17.11
CA ARG A 53 -1.17 18.05 16.98
C ARG A 53 -1.79 19.30 16.36
N PHE A 54 -2.30 19.17 15.14
CA PHE A 54 -3.21 20.16 14.57
C PHE A 54 -4.37 20.37 15.55
N ASP A 55 -4.93 21.58 15.57
CA ASP A 55 -6.18 21.82 16.28
C ASP A 55 -7.19 20.76 15.81
N PRO A 56 -7.84 19.99 16.71
CA PRO A 56 -8.82 18.98 16.34
C PRO A 56 -9.95 19.50 15.44
N SER A 57 -10.22 20.80 15.47
CA SER A 57 -11.18 21.47 14.60
C SER A 57 -10.68 21.69 13.16
N GLU A 58 -9.37 21.61 12.92
CA GLU A 58 -8.71 21.78 11.61
C GLU A 58 -8.31 20.45 10.95
N THR A 59 -8.31 19.34 11.69
CA THR A 59 -7.94 18.04 11.12
C THR A 59 -8.91 17.65 10.00
N PRO A 60 -8.41 17.35 8.79
CA PRO A 60 -9.29 16.98 7.68
C PRO A 60 -10.02 15.68 8.00
N HIS A 61 -11.33 15.66 7.77
CA HIS A 61 -12.14 14.47 7.90
C HIS A 61 -12.36 13.84 6.52
N PHE A 62 -12.24 12.52 6.46
CA PHE A 62 -12.48 11.72 5.26
C PHE A 62 -13.68 10.83 5.45
N THR A 63 -14.35 10.52 4.35
CA THR A 63 -15.48 9.57 4.33
C THR A 63 -15.14 8.41 3.42
N GLY A 64 -15.30 7.20 3.93
CA GLY A 64 -15.19 5.94 3.18
C GLY A 64 -16.39 5.06 3.44
N MET A 65 -16.55 4.03 2.61
CA MET A 65 -17.61 3.03 2.72
C MET A 65 -17.02 1.72 3.18
N ASN A 66 -17.57 1.13 4.23
CA ASN A 66 -17.23 -0.24 4.61
C ASN A 66 -17.78 -1.19 3.54
N PRO A 67 -16.94 -1.94 2.82
CA PRO A 67 -17.39 -2.78 1.70
C PRO A 67 -18.24 -3.98 2.15
N ALA A 68 -18.15 -4.39 3.42
CA ALA A 68 -18.92 -5.50 3.96
C ALA A 68 -20.33 -5.07 4.40
N THR A 69 -20.48 -3.89 4.98
CA THR A 69 -21.76 -3.40 5.51
C THR A 69 -22.45 -2.36 4.63
N GLY A 70 -21.72 -1.75 3.69
CA GLY A 70 -22.23 -0.62 2.90
C GLY A 70 -22.45 0.65 3.72
N MET A 71 -21.95 0.73 4.96
CA MET A 71 -22.13 1.89 5.82
C MET A 71 -21.00 2.91 5.61
N PRO A 72 -21.30 4.22 5.59
CA PRO A 72 -20.28 5.25 5.59
C PRO A 72 -19.56 5.30 6.95
N HIS A 73 -18.26 5.60 6.92
CA HIS A 73 -17.43 5.82 8.08
C HIS A 73 -16.61 7.10 7.89
N ILE A 74 -16.56 7.93 8.91
CA ILE A 74 -15.76 9.15 8.95
C ILE A 74 -14.48 8.87 9.75
N PHE A 75 -13.34 9.28 9.22
CA PHE A 75 -12.04 9.06 9.84
C PHE A 75 -11.05 10.19 9.52
N THR A 76 -10.01 10.33 10.35
CA THR A 76 -8.92 11.29 10.19
C THR A 76 -7.68 10.64 9.57
N PRO A 77 -6.67 11.41 9.10
CA PRO A 77 -5.43 10.85 8.56
C PRO A 77 -4.72 9.87 9.50
N GLU A 78 -4.72 10.13 10.81
CA GLU A 78 -4.02 9.32 11.83
C GLU A 78 -4.66 7.94 12.02
N GLN A 79 -5.92 7.79 11.59
CA GLN A 79 -6.62 6.51 11.60
C GLN A 79 -6.31 5.67 10.36
N ILE A 80 -5.59 6.20 9.36
CA ILE A 80 -5.30 5.47 8.12
C ILE A 80 -3.99 4.71 8.27
N ARG A 81 -4.03 3.42 7.95
CA ARG A 81 -2.81 2.62 7.83
C ARG A 81 -2.11 2.97 6.53
N SER A 82 -0.87 3.43 6.63
CA SER A 82 0.01 3.63 5.49
C SER A 82 1.41 3.11 5.80
N GLN A 83 2.19 2.85 4.76
CA GLN A 83 3.59 2.43 4.88
C GLN A 83 4.44 3.16 3.85
N PRO A 84 5.71 3.45 4.15
CA PRO A 84 6.62 4.00 3.16
C PRO A 84 6.95 2.93 2.10
N ILE A 85 7.19 3.41 0.88
CA ILE A 85 7.88 2.66 -0.16
C ILE A 85 9.30 3.23 -0.23
N PHE A 86 10.30 2.40 0.02
CA PHE A 86 11.71 2.75 -0.04
C PHE A 86 12.31 2.40 -1.39
N ASP A 87 13.28 3.18 -1.87
CA ASP A 87 14.21 2.74 -2.91
C ASP A 87 15.35 1.91 -2.31
N PHE A 88 16.28 1.47 -3.15
CA PHE A 88 17.41 0.63 -2.74
C PHE A 88 18.44 1.37 -1.85
N ASP A 89 18.42 2.71 -1.84
CA ASP A 89 19.26 3.56 -0.99
C ASP A 89 18.59 3.88 0.35
N GLY A 90 17.34 3.44 0.56
CA GLY A 90 16.56 3.69 1.77
C GLY A 90 15.82 5.03 1.78
N ASN A 91 15.75 5.75 0.66
CA ASN A 91 14.94 6.95 0.56
C ASN A 91 13.46 6.58 0.40
N VAL A 92 12.57 7.37 1.01
CA VAL A 92 11.13 7.22 0.78
C VAL A 92 10.78 7.76 -0.60
N VAL A 93 10.35 6.87 -1.49
CA VAL A 93 9.94 7.19 -2.88
C VAL A 93 8.44 7.03 -3.10
N GLY A 94 7.67 6.70 -2.06
CA GLY A 94 6.23 6.60 -2.18
C GLY A 94 5.52 6.11 -0.93
N VAL A 95 4.25 5.79 -1.10
CA VAL A 95 3.36 5.31 -0.03
C VAL A 95 2.54 4.09 -0.48
N ASN A 96 2.36 3.15 0.44
CA ASN A 96 1.50 1.99 0.28
C ASN A 96 0.32 2.04 1.27
N PHE A 97 -0.90 1.86 0.76
CA PHE A 97 -2.11 1.67 1.55
C PHE A 97 -2.57 0.21 1.43
N PRO A 98 -2.31 -0.62 2.45
CA PRO A 98 -2.63 -2.04 2.39
C PRO A 98 -4.14 -2.28 2.46
N LEU A 99 -4.63 -3.31 1.76
CA LEU A 99 -6.03 -3.75 1.87
C LEU A 99 -6.25 -4.64 3.09
N LYS A 100 -5.24 -5.39 3.53
CA LYS A 100 -5.31 -6.25 4.72
C LYS A 100 -4.12 -5.97 5.64
N VAL A 101 -4.32 -6.21 6.93
CA VAL A 101 -3.23 -6.17 7.94
C VAL A 101 -2.08 -7.11 7.54
N SER A 102 -2.39 -8.26 6.93
CA SER A 102 -1.39 -9.21 6.44
C SER A 102 -0.55 -8.70 5.27
N ASP A 103 -1.05 -7.73 4.50
CA ASP A 103 -0.38 -7.22 3.29
C ASP A 103 0.74 -6.22 3.65
N SER A 104 0.96 -5.94 4.93
CA SER A 104 1.74 -4.81 5.44
C SER A 104 2.50 -5.15 6.73
N LYS A 105 3.13 -6.33 6.80
CA LYS A 105 4.01 -6.66 7.93
C LYS A 105 5.32 -5.89 7.90
N GLU A 106 5.80 -5.58 6.71
CA GLU A 106 7.08 -4.91 6.47
C GLU A 106 6.87 -3.76 5.49
N PRO A 107 7.72 -2.70 5.55
CA PRO A 107 7.76 -1.67 4.52
C PRO A 107 8.07 -2.26 3.15
N ILE A 108 7.62 -1.58 2.09
CA ILE A 108 7.91 -2.00 0.71
C ILE A 108 9.22 -1.37 0.27
N TRP A 109 10.02 -2.13 -0.47
CA TRP A 109 11.27 -1.72 -1.08
C TRP A 109 11.17 -1.87 -2.59
N ILE A 110 11.82 -1.00 -3.36
CA ILE A 110 12.04 -1.15 -4.79
C ILE A 110 13.52 -1.45 -4.97
N SER A 111 13.83 -2.62 -5.52
CA SER A 111 15.21 -2.98 -5.86
C SER A 111 15.80 -2.01 -6.90
N HIS A 112 17.12 -1.87 -6.97
CA HIS A 112 17.78 -1.06 -8.00
C HIS A 112 17.30 -1.43 -9.42
N LYS A 113 17.34 -2.73 -9.76
CA LYS A 113 16.85 -3.25 -11.04
C LYS A 113 15.35 -2.95 -11.26
N GLY A 114 14.54 -3.08 -10.20
CA GLY A 114 13.12 -2.79 -10.27
C GLY A 114 12.84 -1.33 -10.56
N LEU A 115 13.57 -0.40 -9.92
CA LEU A 115 13.42 1.02 -10.15
C LEU A 115 13.81 1.41 -11.59
N GLU A 116 14.96 0.92 -12.07
CA GLU A 116 15.41 1.15 -13.44
C GLU A 116 14.42 0.60 -14.48
N SER A 117 13.86 -0.58 -14.24
CA SER A 117 12.80 -1.14 -15.09
C SER A 117 11.53 -0.28 -15.05
N ILE A 118 11.07 0.17 -13.87
CA ILE A 118 9.87 1.01 -13.75
C ILE A 118 10.04 2.36 -14.46
N LYS A 119 11.24 2.94 -14.50
CA LYS A 119 11.51 4.21 -15.19
C LYS A 119 11.28 4.13 -16.69
N SER A 120 11.64 3.01 -17.31
CA SER A 120 11.68 2.88 -18.77
C SER A 120 10.58 2.01 -19.35
N GLU A 121 10.05 1.05 -18.61
CA GLU A 121 9.17 0.01 -19.15
C GLU A 121 8.10 -0.48 -18.18
N TYR A 122 7.14 -1.24 -18.69
CA TYR A 122 6.22 -2.07 -17.92
C TYR A 122 5.97 -3.41 -18.63
N TYR A 123 5.71 -4.47 -17.86
CA TYR A 123 5.48 -5.79 -18.43
C TYR A 123 4.01 -5.99 -18.82
N GLN A 124 3.79 -6.61 -19.97
CA GLN A 124 2.48 -7.09 -20.38
C GLN A 124 2.03 -8.22 -19.46
N ALA A 125 0.83 -8.10 -18.89
CA ALA A 125 0.16 -9.21 -18.22
C ALA A 125 -1.03 -9.69 -19.05
N GLU A 126 -1.07 -10.98 -19.35
CA GLU A 126 -2.18 -11.60 -20.06
C GLU A 126 -2.89 -12.61 -19.19
N ARG A 127 -4.23 -12.59 -19.27
CA ARG A 127 -5.04 -13.61 -18.64
C ARG A 127 -5.00 -14.86 -19.50
N THR A 128 -4.33 -15.91 -19.03
CA THR A 128 -4.38 -17.20 -19.72
C THR A 128 -5.80 -17.74 -19.68
N ARG A 129 -6.36 -18.07 -20.85
CA ARG A 129 -7.62 -18.80 -20.94
C ARG A 129 -7.32 -20.24 -20.51
N SER A 130 -7.81 -20.65 -19.34
CA SER A 130 -7.76 -22.06 -18.94
C SER A 130 -8.63 -22.85 -19.90
N LEU A 131 -8.01 -23.52 -20.87
CA LEU A 131 -8.69 -24.26 -21.96
C LEU A 131 -9.44 -25.51 -21.50
N TRP A 132 -9.38 -25.89 -20.22
CA TRP A 132 -10.04 -27.07 -19.65
C TRP A 132 -10.46 -26.83 -18.19
N PRO A 133 -11.63 -27.31 -17.75
CA PRO A 133 -11.80 -27.79 -16.39
C PRO A 133 -11.69 -29.32 -16.38
N PRO A 134 -10.96 -29.96 -15.44
CA PRO A 134 -11.52 -31.17 -14.85
C PRO A 134 -12.80 -30.74 -14.12
N LYS A 135 -13.93 -31.42 -14.42
CA LYS A 135 -15.17 -31.26 -13.67
C LYS A 135 -14.90 -31.41 -12.17
N GLY A 136 -15.32 -30.44 -11.35
CA GLY A 136 -15.72 -30.71 -9.98
C GLY A 136 -14.87 -30.20 -8.81
N LEU A 137 -13.70 -29.54 -8.98
CA LEU A 137 -12.98 -28.99 -7.81
C LEU A 137 -12.37 -27.61 -8.04
N LEU A 138 -12.88 -26.64 -7.26
CA LEU A 138 -12.37 -25.29 -6.98
C LEU A 138 -12.34 -24.29 -8.17
N THR A 139 -12.82 -23.07 -7.92
CA THR A 139 -12.64 -21.91 -8.80
C THR A 139 -11.15 -21.61 -8.92
N ARG A 140 -10.49 -22.12 -9.97
CA ARG A 140 -9.08 -21.85 -10.21
C ARG A 140 -8.92 -20.36 -10.49
N LYS A 141 -8.10 -19.67 -9.68
CA LYS A 141 -7.72 -18.27 -9.92
C LYS A 141 -7.18 -18.16 -11.36
N PRO A 142 -7.47 -17.06 -12.07
CA PRO A 142 -6.90 -16.86 -13.41
C PRO A 142 -5.38 -16.94 -13.31
N ALA A 143 -4.79 -17.80 -14.15
CA ALA A 143 -3.35 -17.81 -14.32
C ALA A 143 -2.97 -16.62 -15.23
N TRP A 144 -1.94 -15.89 -14.83
CA TRP A 144 -1.43 -14.75 -15.57
C TRP A 144 -0.07 -15.11 -16.15
N THR A 145 0.14 -14.81 -17.43
CA THR A 145 1.45 -14.86 -18.06
C THR A 145 1.96 -13.44 -18.25
N PHE A 146 3.23 -13.24 -17.93
CA PHE A 146 3.92 -11.99 -18.22
C PHE A 146 4.65 -12.15 -19.54
N GLY A 147 4.33 -11.28 -20.49
CA GLY A 147 4.91 -11.27 -21.82
C GLY A 147 6.11 -10.33 -21.92
N ARG A 148 6.29 -9.76 -23.11
CA ARG A 148 7.30 -8.73 -23.36
C ARG A 148 7.05 -7.46 -22.53
N SER A 149 8.10 -6.68 -22.34
CA SER A 149 7.98 -5.33 -21.81
C SER A 149 7.59 -4.33 -22.91
N TRP A 150 7.06 -3.20 -22.48
CA TRP A 150 6.64 -2.07 -23.30
C TRP A 150 7.20 -0.78 -22.72
N PRO A 151 7.57 0.22 -23.54
CA PRO A 151 8.00 1.52 -23.04
C PRO A 151 6.96 2.13 -22.10
N ALA A 152 7.41 2.61 -20.95
CA ALA A 152 6.54 3.26 -20.00
C ALA A 152 6.07 4.61 -20.56
N PRO A 153 4.79 4.98 -20.42
CA PRO A 153 4.28 6.25 -20.95
C PRO A 153 4.81 7.48 -20.19
N TRP A 154 5.48 7.28 -19.04
CA TRP A 154 6.20 8.31 -18.30
C TRP A 154 7.72 8.27 -18.55
N ALA A 155 8.21 7.35 -19.39
CA ALA A 155 9.61 7.30 -19.77
C ALA A 155 9.95 8.60 -20.53
N SER A 156 10.81 9.39 -19.92
CA SER A 156 11.38 10.62 -20.47
C SER A 156 12.68 10.91 -19.73
N ASP A 157 13.44 11.90 -20.17
CA ASP A 157 14.68 12.30 -19.48
C ASP A 157 14.43 12.73 -18.02
N GLU A 158 13.20 13.15 -17.69
CA GLU A 158 12.77 13.50 -16.33
C GLU A 158 12.27 12.30 -15.50
N SER A 159 12.37 11.07 -16.02
CA SER A 159 11.93 9.84 -15.33
C SER A 159 12.72 9.52 -14.07
N GLU A 160 13.76 10.29 -13.72
CA GLU A 160 14.44 10.18 -12.42
C GLU A 160 13.53 10.58 -11.26
N ASN A 161 12.52 11.42 -11.53
CA ASN A 161 11.63 11.97 -10.52
C ASN A 161 10.29 11.22 -10.42
N LEU A 162 10.33 9.90 -10.17
CA LEU A 162 9.12 9.15 -9.89
C LEU A 162 8.78 9.16 -8.40
N VAL A 163 7.47 9.27 -8.13
CA VAL A 163 6.85 9.04 -6.81
C VAL A 163 5.77 7.98 -6.96
N PHE A 164 5.68 7.07 -5.99
CA PHE A 164 4.79 5.91 -6.07
C PHE A 164 3.62 6.01 -5.09
N ALA A 165 2.43 5.66 -5.55
CA ALA A 165 1.26 5.44 -4.70
C ALA A 165 0.69 4.05 -4.99
N ARG A 166 0.75 3.16 -4.00
CA ARG A 166 0.22 1.80 -4.11
C ARG A 166 -1.00 1.64 -3.23
N ALA A 167 -2.08 1.13 -3.81
CA ALA A 167 -3.26 0.71 -3.08
C ALA A 167 -3.97 -0.40 -3.86
N HIS A 168 -4.79 -1.21 -3.18
CA HIS A 168 -5.79 -1.96 -3.91
C HIS A 168 -6.85 -1.00 -4.44
N ALA A 169 -7.32 -1.24 -5.64
CA ALA A 169 -8.38 -0.45 -6.24
C ALA A 169 -9.33 -1.33 -7.04
N GLY A 170 -10.48 -0.77 -7.33
CA GLY A 170 -11.33 -1.22 -8.42
C GLY A 170 -11.85 -0.01 -9.17
N LYS A 171 -12.73 -0.25 -10.14
CA LYS A 171 -13.29 0.80 -11.01
C LYS A 171 -14.02 1.93 -10.27
N ARG A 172 -14.40 1.74 -9.00
CA ARG A 172 -15.19 2.71 -8.22
C ARG A 172 -14.38 3.49 -7.19
N GLY A 173 -13.14 3.08 -6.90
CA GLY A 173 -12.38 3.68 -5.82
C GLY A 173 -11.22 2.82 -5.35
N TYR A 174 -10.62 3.27 -4.26
CA TYR A 174 -9.45 2.68 -3.64
C TYR A 174 -9.82 2.04 -2.33
N PHE A 175 -9.07 1.02 -1.93
CA PHE A 175 -9.23 0.37 -0.64
C PHE A 175 -8.06 0.70 0.26
N ILE A 176 -8.37 1.10 1.49
CA ILE A 176 -7.42 1.42 2.54
C ILE A 176 -7.80 0.67 3.82
N GLN A 177 -6.94 0.71 4.82
CA GLN A 177 -7.24 0.21 6.16
C GLN A 177 -7.40 1.37 7.13
N VAL A 178 -8.50 1.38 7.88
CA VAL A 178 -8.83 2.43 8.85
C VAL A 178 -8.97 1.84 10.25
N LYS A 179 -8.40 2.52 11.24
CA LYS A 179 -8.46 2.14 12.66
C LYS A 179 -9.80 2.57 13.25
N GLU A 180 -10.68 1.60 13.45
CA GLU A 180 -11.98 1.80 14.09
C GLU A 180 -11.91 1.45 15.58
N LYS A 181 -12.52 2.27 16.43
CA LYS A 181 -12.74 1.93 17.84
C LYS A 181 -13.91 0.94 17.96
N ILE A 182 -13.73 -0.13 18.72
CA ILE A 182 -14.82 -1.08 19.00
C ILE A 182 -15.72 -0.48 20.10
N PRO A 183 -17.04 -0.33 19.88
CA PRO A 183 -17.96 0.23 20.86
C PRO A 183 -17.84 -0.45 22.22
N LEU A 184 -17.94 0.34 23.29
CA LEU A 184 -17.87 -0.12 24.69
C LEU A 184 -16.53 -0.77 25.10
N THR A 185 -15.49 -0.67 24.28
CA THR A 185 -14.15 -1.17 24.62
C THR A 185 -13.08 -0.09 24.44
N LYS A 186 -11.89 -0.32 25.00
CA LYS A 186 -10.68 0.45 24.72
C LYS A 186 -9.95 -0.04 23.45
N TRP A 187 -10.46 -1.09 22.81
CA TRP A 187 -9.79 -1.75 21.71
C TRP A 187 -10.15 -1.09 20.39
N SER A 188 -9.22 -1.20 19.44
CA SER A 188 -9.42 -0.81 18.05
C SER A 188 -9.19 -2.00 17.14
N ARG A 189 -9.73 -1.93 15.94
CA ARG A 189 -9.45 -2.89 14.87
C ARG A 189 -9.19 -2.16 13.57
N TRP A 190 -8.43 -2.80 12.70
CA TRP A 190 -8.24 -2.36 11.33
C TRP A 190 -9.39 -2.88 10.46
N THR A 191 -10.12 -1.96 9.84
CA THR A 191 -11.24 -2.27 8.97
C THR A 191 -10.95 -1.77 7.55
N PRO A 192 -11.12 -2.60 6.51
CA PRO A 192 -10.97 -2.15 5.13
C PRO A 192 -12.07 -1.13 4.79
N MET A 193 -11.69 -0.03 4.17
CA MET A 193 -12.60 1.02 3.69
C MET A 193 -12.40 1.24 2.20
N GLN A 194 -13.49 1.34 1.46
CA GLN A 194 -13.46 1.84 0.09
C GLN A 194 -13.67 3.35 0.08
N VAL A 195 -12.73 4.09 -0.51
CA VAL A 195 -12.83 5.54 -0.70
C VAL A 195 -12.95 5.85 -2.18
N ASP A 196 -13.65 6.93 -2.52
CA ASP A 196 -13.69 7.40 -3.90
C ASP A 196 -12.36 8.04 -4.31
N GLY A 197 -12.24 8.41 -5.58
CA GLY A 197 -11.02 9.03 -6.10
C GLY A 197 -10.67 10.36 -5.43
N LYS A 198 -11.67 11.21 -5.17
CA LYS A 198 -11.44 12.54 -4.58
C LYS A 198 -10.92 12.41 -3.16
N THR A 199 -11.56 11.58 -2.33
CA THR A 199 -11.09 11.29 -0.98
C THR A 199 -9.71 10.66 -0.99
N TYR A 200 -9.43 9.72 -1.90
CA TYR A 200 -8.09 9.13 -2.02
C TYR A 200 -7.00 10.16 -2.35
N GLY A 201 -7.26 11.12 -3.24
CA GLY A 201 -6.32 12.21 -3.52
C GLY A 201 -6.02 13.07 -2.28
N LYS A 202 -7.02 13.37 -1.46
CA LYS A 202 -6.81 14.07 -0.16
C LYS A 202 -6.03 13.21 0.84
N ILE A 203 -6.28 11.91 0.88
CA ILE A 203 -5.53 10.98 1.73
C ILE A 203 -4.05 10.96 1.33
N LEU A 204 -3.76 10.88 0.03
CA LEU A 204 -2.38 10.99 -0.48
C LEU A 204 -1.73 12.31 -0.05
N ALA A 205 -2.40 13.45 -0.28
CA ALA A 205 -1.86 14.77 0.09
C ALA A 205 -1.61 14.94 1.61
N SER A 206 -2.36 14.22 2.45
CA SER A 206 -2.21 14.28 3.91
C SER A 206 -1.22 13.25 4.47
N SER A 207 -0.80 12.26 3.68
CA SER A 207 0.12 11.21 4.12
C SER A 207 1.55 11.73 4.30
N GLU A 208 2.14 11.49 5.47
CA GLU A 208 3.53 11.89 5.76
C GLU A 208 4.55 11.19 4.85
N HIS A 209 4.39 9.89 4.59
CA HIS A 209 5.28 9.17 3.66
C HIS A 209 5.20 9.74 2.25
N PHE A 210 4.00 10.13 1.81
CA PHE A 210 3.83 10.76 0.50
C PHE A 210 4.47 12.15 0.45
N LYS A 211 4.24 12.97 1.50
CA LYS A 211 4.89 14.29 1.64
C LYS A 211 6.42 14.16 1.62
N GLN A 212 6.97 13.16 2.32
CA GLN A 212 8.41 12.89 2.32
C GLN A 212 8.92 12.54 0.91
N ALA A 213 8.20 11.69 0.18
CA ALA A 213 8.56 11.30 -1.18
C ALA A 213 8.54 12.46 -2.20
N VAL A 214 7.61 13.40 -2.04
CA VAL A 214 7.47 14.54 -2.97
C VAL A 214 8.36 15.73 -2.61
N LYS A 215 8.78 15.85 -1.34
CA LYS A 215 9.58 16.99 -0.84
C LYS A 215 10.89 17.18 -1.62
N THR A 216 11.48 16.09 -2.10
CA THR A 216 12.74 16.09 -2.86
C THR A 216 12.54 16.21 -4.37
N LYS A 217 11.29 16.23 -4.87
CA LYS A 217 10.97 16.09 -6.29
C LYS A 217 9.80 16.98 -6.72
N SER A 218 10.02 18.29 -6.82
CA SER A 218 8.98 19.27 -7.16
C SER A 218 8.37 19.12 -8.56
N MET A 219 9.04 18.41 -9.47
CA MET A 219 8.56 18.08 -10.82
C MET A 219 8.33 16.57 -11.00
N ALA A 220 8.00 15.86 -9.92
CA ALA A 220 7.77 14.43 -9.98
C ALA A 220 6.60 14.03 -10.88
N ARG A 221 6.63 12.78 -11.36
CA ARG A 221 5.45 12.09 -11.87
C ARG A 221 4.97 11.10 -10.82
N LEU A 222 3.66 11.10 -10.57
CA LEU A 222 3.02 10.15 -9.67
C LEU A 222 2.61 8.89 -10.44
N ILE A 223 3.18 7.75 -10.08
CA ILE A 223 2.76 6.45 -10.59
C ILE A 223 1.81 5.78 -9.58
N GLN A 224 0.52 5.70 -9.94
CA GLN A 224 -0.50 5.02 -9.14
C GLN A 224 -0.52 3.52 -9.47
N MET A 225 0.24 2.74 -8.70
CA MET A 225 0.32 1.27 -8.77
C MET A 225 -0.90 0.62 -8.12
N SER A 226 -2.07 0.73 -8.75
CA SER A 226 -3.35 0.23 -8.21
C SER A 226 -4.16 -0.51 -9.27
N CYS A 227 -5.01 -1.47 -8.90
CA CYS A 227 -5.80 -2.23 -9.88
C CYS A 227 -6.98 -1.42 -10.46
N SER A 228 -6.94 -1.13 -11.76
CA SER A 228 -8.02 -0.51 -12.53
C SER A 228 -8.62 0.82 -12.01
N PRO A 229 -7.92 1.70 -11.28
CA PRO A 229 -8.52 2.96 -10.84
C PRO A 229 -8.84 3.91 -12.01
N ALA A 230 -8.10 3.83 -13.12
CA ALA A 230 -8.37 4.60 -14.34
C ALA A 230 -9.37 3.91 -15.28
N GLY A 231 -9.85 2.71 -14.94
CA GLY A 231 -10.89 2.04 -15.70
C GLY A 231 -12.24 2.78 -15.67
N ARG A 232 -12.35 3.79 -14.80
CA ARG A 232 -13.39 4.84 -14.75
C ARG A 232 -12.78 6.15 -14.19
N SER A 233 -13.52 6.91 -13.39
CA SER A 233 -13.16 8.26 -12.95
C SER A 233 -12.38 8.32 -11.62
N ALA A 234 -12.07 7.20 -10.97
CA ALA A 234 -11.42 7.23 -9.66
C ALA A 234 -9.99 7.79 -9.72
N ALA A 235 -9.17 7.36 -10.68
CA ALA A 235 -7.84 7.94 -10.88
C ALA A 235 -7.90 9.43 -11.27
N ARG A 236 -8.76 9.79 -12.23
CA ARG A 236 -8.97 11.19 -12.63
C ARG A 236 -9.31 12.10 -11.44
N LYS A 237 -10.31 11.71 -10.63
CA LYS A 237 -10.74 12.48 -9.45
C LYS A 237 -9.65 12.55 -8.37
N SER A 238 -8.83 11.51 -8.26
CA SER A 238 -7.66 11.52 -7.37
C SER A 238 -6.61 12.50 -7.84
N ALA A 239 -6.30 12.53 -9.14
CA ALA A 239 -5.39 13.51 -9.73
C ALA A 239 -5.90 14.94 -9.55
N GLU A 240 -7.16 15.21 -9.91
CA GLU A 240 -7.81 16.53 -9.70
C GLU A 240 -7.71 16.97 -8.23
N SER A 241 -7.95 16.06 -7.28
CA SER A 241 -7.86 16.41 -5.87
C SER A 241 -6.43 16.68 -5.39
N LEU A 242 -5.42 16.02 -5.97
CA LEU A 242 -4.00 16.30 -5.69
C LEU A 242 -3.60 17.67 -6.27
N HIS A 243 -4.01 17.94 -7.50
CA HIS A 243 -3.76 19.23 -8.16
C HIS A 243 -4.38 20.39 -7.38
N SER A 244 -5.63 20.23 -6.89
CA SER A 244 -6.28 21.21 -6.03
C SER A 244 -5.61 21.38 -4.66
N ALA A 245 -4.81 20.40 -4.21
CA ALA A 245 -3.99 20.51 -3.01
C ALA A 245 -2.63 21.19 -3.28
N GLY A 246 -2.41 21.71 -4.49
CA GLY A 246 -1.17 22.39 -4.89
C GLY A 246 -0.06 21.45 -5.33
N LEU A 247 -0.32 20.15 -5.47
CA LEU A 247 0.66 19.16 -5.91
C LEU A 247 0.62 19.08 -7.44
N GLY A 248 1.56 19.75 -8.11
CA GLY A 248 1.60 19.94 -9.57
C GLY A 248 2.18 18.76 -10.37
N PHE A 249 1.94 17.52 -9.95
CA PHE A 249 2.50 16.33 -10.62
C PHE A 249 1.56 15.76 -11.68
N ASP A 250 2.13 15.31 -12.80
CA ASP A 250 1.40 14.46 -13.74
C ASP A 250 1.14 13.09 -13.08
N VAL A 251 -0.07 12.57 -13.21
CA VAL A 251 -0.49 11.31 -12.57
C VAL A 251 -0.70 10.24 -13.63
N HIS A 252 0.03 9.13 -13.52
CA HIS A 252 -0.14 7.94 -14.35
C HIS A 252 -0.82 6.84 -13.56
N ALA A 253 -1.91 6.27 -14.10
CA ALA A 253 -2.68 5.23 -13.42
C ALA A 253 -3.17 4.16 -14.39
N THR A 254 -3.26 2.90 -13.96
CA THR A 254 -3.72 1.82 -14.84
C THR A 254 -5.22 1.82 -15.03
N GLU A 255 -5.66 1.54 -16.26
CA GLU A 255 -7.06 1.29 -16.57
C GLU A 255 -7.50 -0.14 -16.22
N ASN A 256 -6.56 -1.08 -16.28
CA ASN A 256 -6.79 -2.51 -16.05
C ASN A 256 -6.02 -3.01 -14.82
N THR A 257 -5.98 -4.32 -14.61
CA THR A 257 -5.29 -4.93 -13.47
C THR A 257 -3.81 -4.56 -13.47
N HIS A 258 -3.32 -4.07 -12.34
CA HIS A 258 -1.89 -3.78 -12.12
C HIS A 258 -1.24 -4.94 -11.37
N PHE A 259 0.01 -5.22 -11.70
CA PHE A 259 0.81 -6.26 -11.07
C PHE A 259 2.16 -5.69 -10.68
N ASN A 260 2.64 -6.10 -9.51
CA ASN A 260 4.04 -5.95 -9.13
C ASN A 260 4.69 -7.33 -9.20
N THR A 261 5.89 -7.40 -9.73
CA THR A 261 6.75 -8.57 -9.60
C THR A 261 7.55 -8.45 -8.32
N PHE A 262 7.57 -9.51 -7.52
CA PHE A 262 8.29 -9.56 -6.25
C PHE A 262 9.31 -10.68 -6.28
N GLU A 263 10.39 -10.53 -5.51
CA GLU A 263 11.33 -11.62 -5.26
C GLU A 263 10.64 -12.72 -4.44
N SER A 264 10.72 -13.97 -4.91
CA SER A 264 10.25 -15.14 -4.15
C SER A 264 11.42 -16.03 -3.75
N GLN A 265 11.43 -16.52 -2.51
CA GLN A 265 12.39 -17.53 -2.04
C GLN A 265 12.31 -18.87 -2.81
N SER A 266 11.28 -19.08 -3.62
CA SER A 266 11.08 -20.25 -4.47
C SER A 266 10.87 -19.79 -5.91
N GLY A 267 11.84 -20.08 -6.79
CA GLY A 267 11.87 -19.59 -8.17
C GLY A 267 10.58 -19.81 -8.98
N SER A 268 10.38 -18.91 -9.94
CA SER A 268 9.33 -18.88 -10.97
C SER A 268 7.89 -18.93 -10.46
N LEU A 269 7.36 -17.78 -10.07
CA LEU A 269 5.97 -17.32 -10.26
C LEU A 269 5.90 -15.93 -9.60
N VAL A 270 5.35 -14.93 -10.30
CA VAL A 270 5.09 -13.61 -9.71
C VAL A 270 4.08 -13.78 -8.57
N LYS A 271 4.59 -13.92 -7.34
CA LYS A 271 3.76 -13.78 -6.16
C LYS A 271 3.53 -12.29 -5.98
N GLN A 272 2.28 -11.86 -5.86
CA GLN A 272 1.93 -10.49 -5.41
C GLN A 272 2.23 -10.28 -3.91
N TYR A 273 3.02 -11.18 -3.31
CA TYR A 273 3.32 -11.26 -1.89
C TYR A 273 4.83 -11.24 -1.72
N GLY A 274 5.31 -10.24 -0.98
CA GLY A 274 6.70 -9.90 -0.78
C GLY A 274 6.78 -8.42 -0.44
N ASN A 275 7.93 -7.97 0.02
CA ASN A 275 8.20 -6.57 0.33
C ASN A 275 9.13 -5.92 -0.70
N VAL A 276 9.84 -6.67 -1.54
CA VAL A 276 10.75 -6.11 -2.56
C VAL A 276 10.13 -6.17 -3.97
N ILE A 277 9.87 -5.01 -4.55
CA ILE A 277 9.42 -4.84 -5.94
C ILE A 277 10.63 -4.98 -6.88
N LEU A 278 10.53 -5.94 -7.79
CA LEU A 278 11.51 -6.21 -8.84
C LEU A 278 11.09 -5.64 -10.21
N GLY A 279 9.85 -5.19 -10.33
CA GLY A 279 9.27 -4.70 -11.56
C GLY A 279 7.75 -4.64 -11.45
N HIS A 280 7.11 -4.26 -12.55
CA HIS A 280 5.66 -4.05 -12.58
C HIS A 280 5.08 -4.34 -13.96
N GLY A 281 3.77 -4.57 -14.01
CA GLY A 281 3.10 -4.85 -15.26
C GLY A 281 1.62 -4.50 -15.20
N SER A 282 1.00 -4.44 -16.37
CA SER A 282 -0.41 -4.12 -16.49
C SER A 282 -1.10 -5.08 -17.46
N GLU A 283 -2.36 -5.37 -17.17
CA GLU A 283 -3.22 -6.11 -18.08
C GLU A 283 -3.44 -5.32 -19.37
N MET A 284 -3.12 -5.96 -20.49
CA MET A 284 -3.20 -5.36 -21.82
C MET A 284 -4.21 -6.08 -22.69
N LYS A 285 -4.81 -5.34 -23.62
CA LYS A 285 -5.67 -5.89 -24.67
C LYS A 285 -4.96 -5.79 -26.01
N PHE A 286 -5.03 -6.86 -26.79
CA PHE A 286 -4.38 -6.96 -28.09
C PHE A 286 -5.41 -7.07 -29.21
N ASN A 287 -5.07 -6.56 -30.40
CA ASN A 287 -5.78 -6.86 -31.63
C ASN A 287 -5.37 -8.25 -32.16
N ASP A 288 -6.01 -8.70 -33.24
CA ASP A 288 -5.74 -10.02 -33.84
C ASP A 288 -4.30 -10.18 -34.35
N ALA A 289 -3.59 -9.07 -34.57
CA ALA A 289 -2.18 -9.04 -34.96
C ALA A 289 -1.20 -9.02 -33.77
N GLY A 290 -1.68 -9.10 -32.53
CA GLY A 290 -0.85 -9.13 -31.33
C GLY A 290 -0.25 -7.78 -30.92
N TYR A 291 -0.82 -6.67 -31.40
CA TYR A 291 -0.45 -5.31 -30.99
C TYR A 291 -1.43 -4.77 -29.92
N PRO A 292 -0.94 -4.01 -28.93
CA PRO A 292 -1.80 -3.34 -27.96
C PRO A 292 -2.83 -2.48 -28.66
N THR A 293 -4.10 -2.62 -28.31
CA THR A 293 -5.14 -1.74 -28.86
C THR A 293 -5.04 -0.31 -28.33
N LYS A 294 -4.46 -0.15 -27.13
CA LYS A 294 -4.08 1.13 -26.52
C LYS A 294 -3.14 0.91 -25.33
N SER A 295 -2.53 1.99 -24.84
CA SER A 295 -1.84 2.00 -23.55
C SER A 295 -2.80 1.57 -22.42
N PRO A 296 -2.38 0.69 -21.49
CA PRO A 296 -3.17 0.35 -20.31
C PRO A 296 -3.08 1.43 -19.22
N TRP A 297 -2.37 2.53 -19.46
CA TRP A 297 -2.17 3.64 -18.54
C TRP A 297 -2.84 4.90 -19.07
N ALA A 298 -3.55 5.59 -18.19
CA ALA A 298 -4.03 6.94 -18.41
C ALA A 298 -3.08 7.95 -17.75
N GLU A 299 -2.93 9.11 -18.38
CA GLU A 299 -2.19 10.27 -17.87
C GLU A 299 -3.18 11.38 -17.51
N TYR A 300 -3.00 11.98 -16.34
CA TYR A 300 -3.74 13.15 -15.88
C TYR A 300 -2.76 14.28 -15.59
N LYS A 301 -2.69 15.23 -16.51
CA LYS A 301 -1.72 16.32 -16.46
C LYS A 301 -2.04 17.33 -15.36
N ALA A 302 -1.01 17.79 -14.66
CA ALA A 302 -1.15 18.91 -13.75
C ALA A 302 -1.44 20.21 -14.50
N PRO A 303 -2.22 21.14 -13.93
CA PRO A 303 -2.34 22.49 -14.45
C PRO A 303 -0.96 23.16 -14.48
N ARG A 304 -0.43 23.43 -15.68
CA ARG A 304 0.79 24.21 -15.82
C ARG A 304 0.43 25.67 -15.62
N ARG A 305 1.08 26.36 -14.68
CA ARG A 305 1.01 27.83 -14.63
C ARG A 305 1.55 28.31 -15.96
N SER A 306 0.71 28.94 -16.78
CA SER A 306 1.22 29.61 -17.97
C SER A 306 2.26 30.62 -17.49
N THR A 307 3.48 30.52 -18.01
CA THR A 307 4.54 31.51 -17.77
C THR A 307 4.33 32.78 -18.58
N ASP A 308 3.15 32.97 -19.19
CA ASP A 308 2.78 34.17 -19.91
C ASP A 308 2.56 35.34 -18.95
N THR A 309 3.65 36.01 -18.56
CA THR A 309 3.66 37.44 -18.19
C THR A 309 5.10 37.93 -18.06
N ALA A 310 5.79 38.03 -19.19
CA ALA A 310 7.02 38.80 -19.31
C ALA A 310 7.13 39.38 -20.73
N ASP A 311 6.27 40.37 -21.05
CA ASP A 311 6.61 41.45 -22.00
C ASP A 311 5.50 42.51 -22.08
N GLY A 312 5.12 43.06 -20.92
CA GLY A 312 4.26 44.23 -20.84
C GLY A 312 5.01 45.40 -20.19
N ARG A 313 6.08 45.91 -20.84
CA ARG A 313 6.61 47.23 -20.47
C ARG A 313 5.57 48.27 -20.87
N PRO A 314 5.14 49.16 -19.96
CA PRO A 314 4.44 50.37 -20.38
C PRO A 314 5.45 51.29 -21.08
N GLU A 315 5.09 51.77 -22.28
CA GLU A 315 5.69 52.96 -22.91
C GLU A 315 5.26 54.23 -22.17
#